data_AF-A0A7X8X3L6-F1
#
_entry.id   AF-A0A7X8X3L6-F1
#
_cell.length_a   1.000
_cell.length_b   1.000
_cell.length_c   1.000
_cell.angle_alpha   90.00
_cell.angle_beta   90.00
_cell.angle_gamma   90.00
#
_symmetry.space_group_name_H-M   'P 1'
#
loop_
_entity.id
_entity.type
_entity.pdbx_description
1 polymer ?
#
loop_
_entity_poly.entity_id
_entity_poly.type
_entity_poly.pdbx_seq_one_letter_code
_entity_poly.pdbx_strand_id
1 'polypeptide(L)'
;RVASRFTLIPTALGLLLLSFLPKAITFMGSIPSAVIGTTMIYIMCSQIGAGLIVAFNSNGGFKFENGIVMGLPLMLSILISFLPQEVLHTFPLSLRPILGNGFVVGIIAVLIMEHIIYREKKV
;
A
#
# COMPACT_ATOMS: atom_id res chain seq x y z
N ARG A 1 -10.26 21.84 -8.06
CA ARG A 1 -8.92 21.28 -8.39
C ARG A 1 -7.87 22.25 -7.87
N VAL A 2 -7.15 21.90 -6.81
CA VAL A 2 -5.97 22.65 -6.34
C VAL A 2 -4.76 21.76 -6.59
N ALA A 3 -4.07 21.99 -7.70
CA ALA A 3 -2.87 21.24 -8.11
C ALA A 3 -1.59 22.06 -7.86
N SER A 4 -1.65 23.02 -6.93
CA SER A 4 -0.52 23.90 -6.63
C SER A 4 0.47 23.19 -5.71
N ARG A 5 1.71 23.04 -6.17
CA ARG A 5 2.83 22.60 -5.31
C ARG A 5 3.07 23.54 -4.13
N PHE A 6 2.64 24.79 -4.23
CA PHE A 6 2.82 25.79 -3.17
C PHE A 6 1.96 25.53 -1.93
N THR A 7 0.90 24.72 -2.01
CA THR A 7 0.12 24.28 -0.83
C THR A 7 0.82 23.21 0.01
N LEU A 8 1.79 22.49 -0.55
CA LEU A 8 2.57 21.48 0.19
C LEU A 8 3.57 22.13 1.16
N ILE A 9 4.16 23.26 0.77
CA ILE A 9 5.15 23.98 1.58
C ILE A 9 4.59 24.44 2.94
N PRO A 10 3.45 25.16 3.04
CA PRO A 10 2.90 25.55 4.33
C PRO A 10 2.42 24.35 5.15
N THR A 11 1.94 23.29 4.50
CA THR A 11 1.55 22.05 5.18
C THR A 11 2.76 21.38 5.83
N ALA A 12 3.86 21.23 5.10
CA ALA A 12 5.09 20.66 5.60
C ALA A 12 5.69 21.49 6.75
N LEU A 13 5.73 22.81 6.61
CA LEU A 13 6.18 23.71 7.68
C LEU A 13 5.29 23.62 8.93
N GLY A 14 3.97 23.56 8.74
CA GLY A 14 3.02 23.39 9.84
C GLY A 14 3.21 22.06 10.59
N LEU A 15 3.37 20.96 9.86
CA LEU A 15 3.66 19.64 10.44
C LEU A 15 5.00 19.62 11.17
N LEU A 16 6.03 20.28 10.61
CA LEU A 16 7.34 20.41 11.25
C LEU A 16 7.23 21.17 12.57
N LEU A 17 6.55 22.32 12.59
CA LEU A 17 6.33 23.09 13.83
C LEU A 17 5.54 22.28 14.87
N LEU A 18 4.50 21.55 14.45
CA LEU A 18 3.73 20.65 15.32
C LEU A 18 4.58 19.55 15.96
N SER A 19 5.62 19.05 15.28
CA SER A 19 6.49 18.02 15.82
C SER A 19 7.30 18.47 17.06
N PHE A 20 7.54 19.78 17.21
CA PHE A 20 8.22 20.38 18.36
C PHE A 20 7.27 20.78 19.50
N LEU A 21 5.96 20.52 19.36
CA LEU A 21 4.94 20.85 20.35
C LEU A 21 4.51 19.59 21.12
N PRO A 22 5.19 19.21 22.22
CA PRO A 22 4.88 17.99 22.97
C PRO A 22 3.44 17.98 23.52
N LYS A 23 2.87 19.15 23.81
CA LYS A 23 1.46 19.29 24.22
C LYS A 23 0.47 18.81 23.16
N ALA A 24 0.79 18.99 21.88
CA ALA A 24 -0.06 18.51 20.79
C ALA A 24 -0.01 16.97 20.71
N ILE A 25 1.16 16.37 20.91
CA ILE A 25 1.35 14.92 20.94
C ILE A 25 0.58 14.29 22.11
N THR A 26 0.64 14.89 23.31
CA THR A 26 -0.13 14.41 24.47
C THR A 26 -1.64 14.54 24.26
N PHE A 27 -2.09 15.60 23.59
CA PHE A 27 -3.50 15.77 23.24
C PHE A 27 -3.96 14.68 22.26
N MET A 28 -3.19 14.41 21.21
CA MET A 28 -3.45 13.29 20.28
C MET A 28 -3.41 11.93 20.98
N GLY A 29 -2.54 11.75 21.98
CA GLY A 29 -2.47 10.53 22.79
C GLY A 29 -3.71 10.26 23.66
N SER A 30 -4.56 11.27 23.87
CA SER A 30 -5.83 11.11 24.61
C SER A 30 -6.95 10.51 23.76
N ILE A 31 -6.75 10.39 22.44
CA ILE A 31 -7.74 9.80 21.54
C ILE A 31 -7.90 8.30 21.86
N PRO A 32 -9.14 7.82 22.11
CA PRO A 32 -9.37 6.41 22.38
C PRO A 32 -8.87 5.52 21.24
N SER A 33 -8.21 4.41 21.58
CA SER A 33 -7.64 3.47 20.60
C SER A 33 -8.67 2.93 19.61
N ALA A 34 -9.93 2.77 20.03
CA ALA A 34 -11.04 2.38 19.17
C ALA A 34 -11.30 3.38 18.03
N VAL A 35 -11.12 4.68 18.26
CA VAL A 35 -11.29 5.72 17.22
C VAL A 35 -10.14 5.66 16.22
N ILE A 36 -8.90 5.47 16.70
CA ILE A 36 -7.74 5.31 15.83
C ILE A 36 -7.86 4.04 14.98
N GLY A 37 -8.29 2.93 15.58
CA GLY A 37 -8.50 1.66 14.88
C GLY A 37 -9.57 1.76 13.79
N THR A 38 -10.73 2.34 14.12
CA THR A 38 -11.83 2.49 13.14
C THR A 38 -11.47 3.42 11.99
N THR A 39 -10.78 4.54 12.27
CA THR A 39 -10.28 5.45 11.22
C THR A 39 -9.21 4.79 10.34
N MET A 40 -8.28 4.02 10.92
CA MET A 40 -7.29 3.27 10.15
C MET A 40 -7.97 2.25 9.22
N ILE A 41 -8.91 1.46 9.73
CA ILE A 41 -9.69 0.51 8.92
C ILE A 41 -10.39 1.22 7.77
N TYR A 42 -11.06 2.35 8.04
CA TYR A 42 -11.73 3.15 7.01
C TYR A 42 -10.75 3.62 5.92
N ILE A 43 -9.56 4.10 6.30
CA ILE A 43 -8.53 4.54 5.34
C ILE A 43 -8.05 3.36 4.50
N MET A 44 -7.79 2.19 5.11
CA MET A 44 -7.36 0.99 4.37
C MET A 44 -8.43 0.50 3.40
N CYS A 45 -9.70 0.46 3.81
CA CYS A 45 -10.82 0.15 2.92
C CYS A 45 -10.91 1.15 1.75
N SER A 46 -10.71 2.45 2.04
CA SER A 46 -10.71 3.50 1.03
C SER A 46 -9.55 3.35 0.03
N GLN A 47 -8.37 2.93 0.49
CA GLN A 47 -7.22 2.65 -0.37
C GLN A 47 -7.50 1.48 -1.32
N ILE A 48 -8.12 0.40 -0.83
CA ILE A 48 -8.55 -0.73 -1.66
C ILE A 48 -9.55 -0.24 -2.71
N GLY A 49 -10.57 0.53 -2.30
CA GLY A 49 -11.56 1.10 -3.22
C GLY A 49 -10.93 1.99 -4.30
N ALA A 50 -10.02 2.90 -3.91
CA ALA A 50 -9.29 3.75 -4.84
C ALA A 50 -8.44 2.93 -5.84
N GLY A 51 -7.76 1.88 -5.35
CA GLY A 51 -7.00 0.97 -6.20
C GLY A 51 -7.86 0.25 -7.23
N LEU A 52 -9.03 -0.26 -6.82
CA LEU A 52 -9.98 -0.91 -7.73
C LEU A 52 -10.56 0.07 -8.75
N ILE A 53 -10.90 1.31 -8.35
CA ILE A 53 -11.36 2.35 -9.27
C ILE A 53 -10.30 2.60 -10.35
N VAL A 54 -9.02 2.66 -10.00
CA VAL A 54 -7.93 2.82 -10.97
C VAL A 54 -7.82 1.59 -11.87
N ALA A 55 -7.91 0.38 -11.31
CA ALA A 55 -7.81 -0.87 -12.07
C ALA A 55 -8.93 -1.07 -13.08
N PHE A 56 -10.17 -0.70 -12.73
CA PHE A 56 -11.34 -0.89 -13.60
C PHE A 56 -11.61 0.28 -14.54
N ASN A 57 -11.03 1.47 -14.31
CA ASN A 57 -11.11 2.61 -15.22
C ASN A 57 -10.03 2.59 -16.32
N SER A 58 -9.37 1.45 -16.57
CA SER A 58 -8.39 1.34 -17.66
C SER A 58 -9.08 1.44 -19.02
N ASN A 59 -8.50 2.25 -19.92
CA ASN A 59 -8.94 2.30 -21.33
C ASN A 59 -8.83 0.91 -21.96
N GLY A 60 -9.94 0.38 -22.47
CA GLY A 60 -10.01 -0.97 -23.06
C GLY A 60 -10.83 -1.99 -22.25
N GLY A 61 -11.37 -1.60 -21.10
CA GLY A 61 -12.24 -2.44 -20.28
C GLY A 61 -11.48 -3.49 -19.46
N PHE A 62 -12.21 -4.26 -18.66
CA PHE A 62 -11.64 -5.28 -17.80
C PHE A 62 -11.56 -6.64 -18.51
N LYS A 63 -10.34 -7.15 -18.72
CA LYS A 63 -10.10 -8.47 -19.32
C LYS A 63 -9.73 -9.51 -18.27
N PHE A 64 -9.78 -10.78 -18.65
CA PHE A 64 -9.43 -11.90 -17.77
C PHE A 64 -7.96 -11.82 -17.31
N GLU A 65 -7.06 -11.39 -18.19
CA GLU A 65 -5.64 -11.20 -17.88
C GLU A 65 -5.44 -10.17 -16.77
N ASN A 66 -6.19 -9.06 -16.78
CA ASN A 66 -6.15 -8.05 -15.72
C ASN A 66 -6.56 -8.66 -14.38
N GLY A 67 -7.55 -9.55 -14.38
CA GLY A 67 -7.97 -10.31 -13.21
C GLY A 67 -6.86 -11.21 -12.66
N ILE A 68 -6.11 -11.90 -13.53
CA ILE A 68 -4.98 -12.74 -13.11
C ILE A 68 -3.82 -11.88 -12.59
N VAL A 69 -3.46 -10.80 -13.29
CA VAL A 69 -2.38 -9.87 -12.91
C VAL A 69 -2.64 -9.23 -11.55
N MET A 70 -3.90 -9.03 -11.16
CA MET A 70 -4.25 -8.56 -9.81
C MET A 70 -4.38 -9.70 -8.81
N GLY A 71 -5.13 -10.75 -9.14
CA GLY A 71 -5.53 -11.80 -8.21
C GLY A 71 -4.36 -12.64 -7.70
N LEU A 72 -3.45 -13.05 -8.58
CA LEU A 72 -2.32 -13.91 -8.20
C LEU A 72 -1.35 -13.18 -7.25
N PRO A 73 -0.92 -11.93 -7.52
CA PRO A 73 -0.11 -11.17 -6.57
C PRO A 73 -0.82 -10.86 -5.26
N LEU A 74 -2.14 -10.61 -5.27
CA LEU A 74 -2.92 -10.42 -4.05
C LEU A 74 -2.91 -11.69 -3.18
N MET A 75 -3.17 -12.87 -3.77
CA MET A 75 -3.09 -14.13 -3.03
C MET A 75 -1.69 -14.37 -2.48
N LEU A 76 -0.65 -14.14 -3.29
CA LEU A 76 0.74 -14.29 -2.84
C LEU A 76 1.07 -13.35 -1.68
N SER A 77 0.60 -12.10 -1.74
CA SER A 77 0.77 -11.11 -0.67
C SER A 77 0.16 -11.59 0.65
N ILE A 78 -1.05 -12.15 0.58
CA ILE A 78 -1.76 -12.68 1.75
C ILE A 78 -0.98 -13.87 2.32
N LEU A 79 -0.59 -14.83 1.48
CA LEU A 79 0.17 -16.01 1.92
C LEU A 79 1.45 -15.63 2.67
N ILE A 80 2.19 -14.64 2.17
CA ILE A 80 3.43 -14.17 2.80
C ILE A 80 3.16 -13.39 4.09
N SER A 81 2.09 -12.59 4.12
CA SER A 81 1.71 -11.81 5.31
C SER A 81 1.30 -12.70 6.49
N PHE A 82 0.79 -13.90 6.20
CA PHE A 82 0.39 -14.89 7.20
C PHE A 82 1.40 -16.03 7.37
N LEU A 83 2.62 -15.88 6.85
CA LEU A 83 3.65 -16.91 6.97
C LEU A 83 4.10 -17.06 8.44
N PRO A 84 4.21 -18.29 8.97
CA PRO A 84 4.66 -18.52 10.34
C PRO A 84 6.09 -17.99 10.56
N GLN A 85 6.39 -17.57 11.79
CA GLN A 85 7.70 -16.99 12.11
C GLN A 85 8.83 -17.97 11.84
N GLU A 86 8.62 -19.26 12.10
CA GLU A 86 9.55 -20.36 11.88
C GLU A 86 10.01 -20.40 10.42
N VAL A 87 9.08 -20.22 9.48
CA VAL A 87 9.39 -20.18 8.04
C VAL A 87 10.15 -18.91 7.72
N LEU A 88 9.74 -17.76 8.24
CA LEU A 88 10.46 -16.50 8.04
C LEU A 88 11.91 -16.58 8.56
N HIS A 89 12.19 -17.35 9.62
CA HIS A 89 13.53 -17.52 10.19
C HIS A 89 14.47 -18.31 9.28
N THR A 90 13.94 -19.05 8.31
CA THR A 90 14.75 -19.74 7.30
C THR A 90 15.26 -18.79 6.21
N PHE A 91 14.68 -17.58 6.09
CA PHE A 91 15.09 -16.63 5.06
C PHE A 91 16.41 -15.95 5.43
N PRO A 92 17.25 -15.60 4.42
CA PRO A 92 18.47 -14.83 4.65
C PRO A 92 18.17 -13.51 5.35
N LEU A 93 18.94 -13.17 6.37
CA LEU A 93 18.72 -11.98 7.21
C LEU A 93 18.58 -10.68 6.39
N SER A 94 19.37 -10.53 5.33
CA SER A 94 19.34 -9.35 4.45
C SER A 94 18.09 -9.26 3.58
N LEU A 95 17.48 -10.40 3.21
CA LEU A 95 16.31 -10.45 2.32
C LEU A 95 14.98 -10.54 3.09
N ARG A 96 15.05 -10.89 4.38
CA ARG A 96 13.89 -11.07 5.24
C ARG A 96 12.92 -9.88 5.29
N PRO A 97 13.35 -8.59 5.31
CA PRO A 97 12.43 -7.46 5.26
C PRO A 97 11.64 -7.35 3.96
N ILE A 98 12.20 -7.88 2.86
CA ILE A 98 11.59 -7.87 1.52
C ILE A 98 10.68 -9.09 1.40
N LEU A 99 11.23 -10.30 1.60
CA LEU A 99 10.53 -11.57 1.40
C LEU A 99 9.50 -11.88 2.49
N GLY A 100 9.67 -11.33 3.69
CA GLY A 100 8.71 -11.46 4.79
C GLY A 100 7.59 -10.41 4.76
N ASN A 101 7.62 -9.48 3.81
CA ASN A 101 6.60 -8.45 3.67
C ASN A 101 5.70 -8.78 2.47
N GLY A 102 4.47 -9.20 2.74
CA GLY A 102 3.54 -9.59 1.70
C GLY A 102 3.22 -8.47 0.70
N PHE A 103 3.18 -7.20 1.13
CA PHE A 103 2.97 -6.07 0.22
C PHE A 103 4.13 -5.91 -0.76
N VAL A 104 5.38 -6.00 -0.29
CA VAL A 104 6.56 -5.88 -1.15
C VAL A 104 6.61 -7.01 -2.17
N VAL A 105 6.40 -8.25 -1.73
CA VAL A 105 6.40 -9.39 -2.67
C VAL A 105 5.22 -9.33 -3.63
N GLY A 106 4.06 -8.86 -3.19
CA GLY A 106 2.92 -8.55 -4.04
C GLY A 106 3.25 -7.59 -5.17
N ILE A 107 3.86 -6.45 -4.87
CA ILE A 107 4.26 -5.47 -5.89
C ILE A 107 5.24 -6.08 -6.88
N ILE A 108 6.26 -6.81 -6.40
CA ILE A 108 7.23 -7.47 -7.26
C ILE A 108 6.52 -8.45 -8.21
N ALA A 109 5.56 -9.23 -7.68
CA ALA A 109 4.79 -10.17 -8.47
C ALA A 109 3.89 -9.46 -9.50
N VAL A 110 3.20 -8.37 -9.15
CA VAL A 110 2.43 -7.56 -10.13
C VAL A 110 3.34 -7.06 -11.25
N LEU A 111 4.50 -6.50 -10.91
CA LEU A 111 5.44 -5.98 -11.90
C LEU A 111 5.94 -7.08 -12.86
N ILE A 112 6.24 -8.28 -12.34
CA ILE A 112 6.61 -9.43 -13.15
C ILE A 112 5.46 -9.84 -14.08
N MET A 113 4.24 -9.95 -13.54
CA MET A 113 3.05 -10.34 -14.29
C MET A 113 2.76 -9.34 -15.41
N GLU A 114 2.81 -8.04 -15.13
CA GLU A 114 2.53 -6.98 -16.10
C GLU A 114 3.64 -6.82 -17.15
N HIS A 115 4.91 -6.76 -16.73
CA HIS A 115 6.02 -6.36 -17.62
C HIS A 115 6.70 -7.53 -18.32
N ILE A 116 6.62 -8.75 -17.77
CA ILE A 116 7.29 -9.93 -18.32
C ILE A 116 6.28 -10.86 -18.99
N ILE A 117 5.20 -11.23 -18.28
CA ILE A 117 4.26 -12.24 -18.74
C ILE A 117 3.23 -11.65 -19.71
N TYR A 118 2.51 -10.62 -19.29
CA TYR A 118 1.44 -9.97 -20.05
C TYR A 118 1.90 -8.68 -20.72
N ARG A 119 3.19 -8.62 -21.10
CA ARG A 119 3.76 -7.43 -21.72
C ARG A 119 3.02 -7.09 -23.02
N GLU A 120 2.29 -5.98 -23.00
CA GLU A 120 1.70 -5.44 -24.23
C GLU A 120 2.83 -5.01 -25.17
N LYS A 121 2.87 -5.62 -26.37
CA LYS A 121 3.74 -5.13 -27.44
C LYS A 121 3.12 -3.84 -27.96
N LYS A 122 3.77 -2.70 -27.72
CA LYS A 122 3.48 -1.47 -28.46
C LYS A 122 3.70 -1.77 -29.94
N VAL A 123 2.60 -1.84 -30.70
CA VAL A 123 2.60 -1.80 -32.17
C VAL A 123 2.71 -0.34 -32.58
#